data_AF-A0A9D1G8K8-F1
#
_entry.id   AF-A0A9D1G8K8-F1
#
_cell.length_a   1.000
_cell.length_b   1.000
_cell.length_c   1.000
_cell.angle_alpha   90.00
_cell.angle_beta   90.00
_cell.angle_gamma   90.00
#
_symmetry.space_group_name_H-M   'P 1'
#
loop_
_entity.id
_entity.type
_entity.pdbx_description
1 polymer ?
#
loop_
_entity_poly.entity_id
_entity_poly.type
_entity_poly.pdbx_seq_one_letter_code
_entity_poly.pdbx_strand_id
1 'polypeptide(L)'
;MGRAHEVRAKSMAATAAAKSALYNRLSREVYMAAKSGVPDVKMNTTLRSAVEKAKRAQVPSHVIENAINKAKGGTGEALSSTRYEGYGPGNCCVIVDALTDNVNRAVSEIRSAFTKVGGKLGVTGCVSHLFNHTAIIEFKGKTVDETLEILLETDADVRDVFEEDGNIVIYAAPADLNKIKETLEKANITDFEMAETSYIPYETIELDEEQKEKFKRMMDMLDEAQDVQDVYHNVKL
;
A
#
# COMPACT_ATOMS: atom_id res chain seq x y z
N MET A 1 -10.24 3.28 8.14
CA MET A 1 -8.77 3.45 8.15
C MET A 1 -8.20 2.42 7.19
N GLY A 2 -7.49 2.85 6.14
CA GLY A 2 -6.78 1.92 5.25
C GLY A 2 -5.58 1.29 5.95
N ARG A 3 -5.01 0.25 5.33
CA ARG A 3 -3.94 -0.66 5.80
C ARG A 3 -2.69 -0.04 6.48
N ALA A 4 -2.54 1.29 6.46
CA ALA A 4 -1.45 2.02 7.08
C ALA A 4 -1.31 1.75 8.59
N HIS A 5 -2.41 1.76 9.35
CA HIS A 5 -2.37 1.48 10.79
C HIS A 5 -2.17 -0.02 11.11
N GLU A 6 -2.61 -0.92 10.23
CA GLU A 6 -2.47 -2.37 10.41
C GLU A 6 -1.04 -2.89 10.29
N VAL A 7 -0.24 -2.27 9.40
CA VAL A 7 1.16 -2.66 9.17
C VAL A 7 2.02 -2.40 10.42
N ARG A 8 1.69 -1.36 11.21
CA ARG A 8 2.41 -1.03 12.47
C ARG A 8 2.29 -2.12 13.53
N ALA A 9 1.15 -2.81 13.63
CA ALA A 9 0.93 -3.84 14.64
C ALA A 9 1.49 -5.22 14.26
N LYS A 10 1.54 -5.58 12.97
CA LYS A 10 1.99 -6.92 12.51
C LYS A 10 3.52 -7.12 12.50
N SER A 11 4.31 -6.05 12.64
CA SER A 11 5.78 -6.10 12.51
C SER A 11 6.50 -6.95 13.57
N MET A 12 5.99 -7.03 14.81
CA MET A 12 6.75 -7.62 15.91
C MET A 12 6.59 -9.15 16.09
N ALA A 13 5.63 -9.79 15.40
CA ALA A 13 5.33 -11.23 15.56
C ALA A 13 5.32 -12.02 14.23
N ALA A 14 5.90 -11.48 13.16
CA ALA A 14 5.87 -12.13 11.85
C ALA A 14 6.77 -13.38 11.80
N THR A 15 6.18 -14.53 11.46
CA THR A 15 6.90 -15.77 11.17
C THR A 15 7.87 -15.60 10.00
N ALA A 16 8.83 -16.52 9.83
CA ALA A 16 9.75 -16.49 8.69
C ALA A 16 9.02 -16.45 7.33
N ALA A 17 7.87 -17.12 7.23
CA ALA A 17 7.01 -17.10 6.06
C ALA A 17 6.43 -15.70 5.78
N ALA A 18 5.92 -15.02 6.80
CA ALA A 18 5.40 -13.66 6.67
C ALA A 18 6.47 -12.65 6.25
N LYS A 19 7.70 -12.77 6.78
CA LYS A 19 8.85 -11.95 6.33
C LYS A 19 9.20 -12.22 4.86
N SER A 20 9.24 -13.48 4.45
CA SER A 20 9.50 -13.86 3.06
C SER A 20 8.45 -13.28 2.09
N ALA A 21 7.16 -13.37 2.46
CA ALA A 21 6.08 -12.78 1.68
C ALA A 21 6.22 -11.25 1.56
N LEU A 22 6.53 -10.57 2.67
CA LEU A 22 6.79 -9.12 2.68
C LEU A 22 7.96 -8.75 1.77
N TYR A 23 9.07 -9.48 1.84
CA TYR A 23 10.24 -9.20 1.00
C TYR A 23 9.94 -9.41 -0.48
N ASN A 24 9.14 -10.41 -0.82
CA ASN A 24 8.69 -10.63 -2.20
C ASN A 24 7.81 -9.48 -2.71
N ARG A 25 6.87 -8.98 -1.91
CA ARG A 25 6.04 -7.81 -2.27
C ARG A 25 6.90 -6.58 -2.55
N LEU A 26 7.74 -6.22 -1.59
CA LEU A 26 8.60 -5.03 -1.69
C LEU A 26 9.62 -5.16 -2.83
N SER A 27 10.13 -6.36 -3.10
CA SER A 27 10.99 -6.62 -4.26
C SER A 27 10.27 -6.41 -5.59
N ARG A 28 9.00 -6.84 -5.70
CA ARG A 28 8.18 -6.60 -6.89
C ARG A 28 7.83 -5.12 -7.06
N GLU A 29 7.52 -4.41 -5.97
CA GLU A 29 7.31 -2.95 -5.96
C GLU A 29 8.56 -2.20 -6.47
N VAL A 30 9.74 -2.53 -5.95
CA VAL A 30 11.03 -1.97 -6.40
C VAL A 30 11.28 -2.28 -7.89
N TYR A 31 11.04 -3.51 -8.33
CA TYR A 31 11.19 -3.88 -9.73
C TYR A 31 10.26 -3.07 -10.65
N MET A 32 8.99 -2.89 -10.27
CA MET A 32 8.03 -2.10 -11.06
C MET A 32 8.39 -0.62 -11.10
N ALA A 33 8.83 -0.04 -9.98
CA ALA A 33 9.31 1.33 -9.93
C ALA A 33 10.56 1.54 -10.80
N ALA A 34 11.49 0.56 -10.82
CA ALA A 34 12.67 0.59 -11.68
C ALA A 34 12.33 0.40 -13.16
N LYS A 35 11.34 -0.44 -13.49
CA LYS A 35 10.92 -0.74 -14.87
C LYS A 35 10.10 0.38 -15.52
N SER A 36 9.30 1.08 -14.74
CA SER A 36 8.44 2.19 -15.22
C SER A 36 9.19 3.50 -15.44
N GLY A 37 10.41 3.64 -14.90
CA GLY A 37 11.25 4.82 -15.05
C GLY A 37 12.70 4.47 -15.36
N VAL A 38 13.62 5.36 -14.99
CA VAL A 38 15.05 5.06 -15.06
C VAL A 38 15.39 4.10 -13.91
N PRO A 39 16.04 2.95 -14.14
CA PRO A 39 16.43 2.02 -13.09
C PRO A 39 17.67 2.51 -12.32
N ASP A 40 17.63 3.77 -11.87
CA ASP A 40 18.63 4.45 -11.07
C ASP A 40 17.94 5.18 -9.91
N VAL A 41 18.28 4.81 -8.68
CA VAL A 41 17.65 5.31 -7.45
C VAL A 41 17.81 6.84 -7.30
N LYS A 42 18.88 7.43 -7.84
CA LYS A 42 19.09 8.89 -7.75
C LYS A 42 18.22 9.66 -8.74
N MET A 43 17.96 9.07 -9.90
CA MET A 43 17.23 9.71 -11.00
C MET A 43 15.73 9.40 -11.01
N ASN A 44 15.26 8.47 -10.17
CA ASN A 44 13.87 8.02 -10.13
C ASN A 44 13.31 8.11 -8.70
N THR A 45 12.51 9.14 -8.44
CA THR A 45 11.89 9.41 -7.14
C THR A 45 10.95 8.28 -6.67
N THR A 46 10.22 7.65 -7.59
CA THR A 46 9.36 6.49 -7.28
C THR A 46 10.20 5.30 -6.85
N LEU A 47 11.31 5.02 -7.55
CA LEU A 47 12.24 3.95 -7.16
C LEU A 47 12.92 4.26 -5.82
N ARG A 48 13.32 5.51 -5.58
CA ARG A 48 13.88 5.93 -4.29
C ARG A 48 12.92 5.64 -3.14
N SER A 49 11.66 6.02 -3.30
CA SER A 49 10.61 5.80 -2.31
C SER A 49 10.39 4.30 -2.03
N ALA A 50 10.33 3.47 -3.08
CA ALA A 50 10.18 2.02 -2.95
C ALA A 50 11.40 1.38 -2.24
N VAL A 51 12.62 1.84 -2.54
CA VAL A 51 13.86 1.39 -1.89
C VAL A 51 13.89 1.79 -0.41
N GLU A 52 13.46 3.00 -0.07
CA GLU A 52 13.37 3.47 1.32
C GLU A 52 12.33 2.67 2.11
N LYS A 53 11.16 2.41 1.53
CA LYS A 53 10.13 1.52 2.11
C LYS A 53 10.69 0.11 2.34
N ALA A 54 11.38 -0.45 1.36
CA ALA A 54 12.02 -1.76 1.49
C ALA A 54 13.08 -1.80 2.61
N LYS A 55 13.92 -0.77 2.73
CA LYS A 55 14.91 -0.65 3.79
C LYS A 55 14.29 -0.52 5.18
N ARG A 56 13.23 0.29 5.33
CA ARG A 56 12.49 0.43 6.59
C ARG A 56 11.87 -0.91 7.03
N ALA A 57 11.41 -1.71 6.09
CA ALA A 57 10.92 -3.06 6.32
C ALA A 57 12.03 -4.12 6.50
N GLN A 58 13.29 -3.71 6.60
CA GLN A 58 14.46 -4.59 6.79
C GLN A 58 14.68 -5.61 5.67
N VAL A 59 14.24 -5.31 4.45
CA VAL A 59 14.55 -6.14 3.27
C VAL A 59 16.08 -6.13 3.04
N PRO A 60 16.73 -7.29 2.90
CA PRO A 60 18.17 -7.35 2.66
C PRO A 60 18.59 -6.62 1.38
N SER A 61 19.70 -5.86 1.42
CA SER A 61 20.16 -5.04 0.28
C SER A 61 20.30 -5.81 -1.03
N HIS A 62 20.80 -7.05 -0.98
CA HIS A 62 20.96 -7.89 -2.18
C HIS A 62 19.62 -8.20 -2.87
N VAL A 63 18.50 -8.28 -2.13
CA VAL A 63 17.16 -8.49 -2.69
C VAL A 63 16.72 -7.26 -3.47
N ILE A 64 16.93 -6.07 -2.91
CA ILE A 64 16.62 -4.77 -3.53
C ILE A 64 17.47 -4.58 -4.80
N GLU A 65 18.78 -4.81 -4.71
CA GLU A 65 19.69 -4.70 -5.84
C GLU A 65 19.34 -5.67 -6.97
N ASN A 66 18.96 -6.90 -6.64
CA ASN A 66 18.51 -7.88 -7.62
C ASN A 66 17.24 -7.43 -8.35
N ALA A 67 16.27 -6.82 -7.66
CA ALA A 67 15.07 -6.27 -8.29
C ALA A 67 15.41 -5.15 -9.29
N ILE A 68 16.30 -4.23 -8.92
CA ILE A 68 16.76 -3.13 -9.79
C ILE A 68 17.52 -3.70 -11.01
N ASN A 69 18.43 -4.65 -10.80
CA ASN A 69 19.22 -5.25 -11.86
C ASN A 69 18.35 -6.04 -12.85
N LYS A 70 17.33 -6.75 -12.37
CA LYS A 70 16.33 -7.40 -13.24
C LYS A 70 15.59 -6.42 -14.13
N ALA A 71 15.26 -5.23 -13.61
CA ALA A 71 14.63 -4.19 -14.43
C ALA A 71 15.58 -3.66 -15.51
N LYS A 72 16.87 -3.46 -15.20
CA LYS A 72 17.90 -3.03 -16.17
C LYS A 72 18.10 -4.03 -17.31
N GLY A 73 18.13 -5.32 -16.99
CA GLY A 73 18.44 -6.37 -17.95
C GLY A 73 17.31 -6.67 -18.94
N GLY A 74 16.09 -6.16 -18.71
CA GLY A 74 14.91 -6.50 -19.53
C GLY A 74 14.51 -7.98 -19.50
N THR A 75 15.17 -8.79 -18.66
CA THR A 75 14.99 -10.24 -18.51
C THR A 75 14.01 -10.63 -17.41
N GLY A 76 13.34 -9.65 -16.81
CA GLY A 76 12.34 -9.89 -15.77
C GLY A 76 11.00 -10.35 -16.35
N GLU A 77 10.27 -11.14 -15.57
CA GLU A 77 8.91 -11.57 -15.89
C GLU A 77 8.01 -10.35 -16.18
N ALA A 78 7.08 -10.53 -17.12
CA ALA A 78 6.06 -9.55 -17.44
C ALA A 78 4.99 -9.56 -16.34
N LEU A 79 5.25 -8.81 -15.27
CA LEU A 79 4.27 -8.61 -14.21
C LEU A 79 3.12 -7.73 -14.72
N SER A 80 1.89 -8.20 -14.49
CA SER A 80 0.64 -7.50 -14.75
C SER A 80 0.06 -7.00 -13.44
N SER A 81 -0.34 -5.73 -13.40
CA SER A 81 -1.11 -5.17 -12.30
C SER A 81 -2.59 -5.47 -12.52
N THR A 82 -3.23 -6.09 -11.53
CA THR A 82 -4.65 -6.46 -11.59
C THR A 82 -5.32 -6.14 -10.27
N ARG A 83 -6.48 -5.49 -10.33
CA ARG A 83 -7.34 -5.22 -9.18
C ARG A 83 -8.50 -6.19 -9.12
N TYR A 84 -8.74 -6.74 -7.95
CA TYR A 84 -9.89 -7.55 -7.62
C TYR A 84 -10.72 -6.87 -6.55
N GLU A 85 -12.03 -7.05 -6.63
CA GLU A 85 -13.00 -6.37 -5.76
C GLU A 85 -14.03 -7.38 -5.29
N GLY A 86 -14.51 -7.24 -4.05
CA GLY A 86 -15.49 -8.18 -3.52
C GLY A 86 -16.03 -7.82 -2.15
N TYR A 87 -16.81 -8.75 -1.62
CA TYR A 87 -17.48 -8.62 -0.32
C TYR A 87 -17.04 -9.76 0.60
N GLY A 88 -16.57 -9.42 1.80
CA GLY A 88 -16.18 -10.36 2.83
C GLY A 88 -17.28 -10.61 3.89
N PRO A 89 -16.91 -11.13 5.06
CA PRO A 89 -17.80 -11.30 6.21
C PRO A 89 -18.50 -10.00 6.60
N GLY A 90 -19.76 -10.08 7.04
CA GLY A 90 -20.56 -8.88 7.35
C GLY A 90 -20.85 -7.98 6.13
N ASN A 91 -20.66 -8.50 4.91
CA ASN A 91 -20.72 -7.73 3.67
C ASN A 91 -19.72 -6.56 3.62
N CYS A 92 -18.58 -6.69 4.32
CA CYS A 92 -17.50 -5.73 4.23
C CYS A 92 -16.98 -5.62 2.80
N CYS A 93 -16.62 -4.42 2.38
CA CYS A 93 -16.05 -4.17 1.07
C CYS A 93 -14.54 -4.41 1.11
N VAL A 94 -14.00 -5.13 0.14
CA VAL A 94 -12.57 -5.44 0.05
C VAL A 94 -12.07 -5.22 -1.37
N ILE A 95 -10.97 -4.47 -1.50
CA ILE A 95 -10.19 -4.29 -2.72
C ILE A 95 -8.87 -5.04 -2.53
N VAL A 96 -8.44 -5.80 -3.53
CA VAL A 96 -7.17 -6.51 -3.54
C VAL A 96 -6.40 -6.13 -4.80
N ASP A 97 -5.29 -5.45 -4.63
CA ASP A 97 -4.35 -5.16 -5.70
C ASP A 97 -3.27 -6.23 -5.77
N ALA A 98 -3.09 -6.79 -6.96
CA ALA A 98 -2.14 -7.85 -7.21
C ALA A 98 -1.18 -7.46 -8.34
N LEU A 99 0.03 -8.00 -8.24
CA LEU A 99 1.09 -7.83 -9.23
C LEU A 99 1.65 -9.22 -9.53
N THR A 100 1.34 -9.75 -10.71
CA THR A 100 1.52 -11.17 -11.02
C THR A 100 2.01 -11.42 -12.45
N ASP A 101 2.84 -12.43 -12.63
CA ASP A 101 3.19 -13.03 -13.92
C ASP A 101 2.14 -14.05 -14.39
N ASN A 102 1.18 -14.43 -13.53
CA ASN A 102 0.15 -15.42 -13.81
C ASN A 102 -1.20 -15.02 -13.19
N VAL A 103 -2.02 -14.34 -14.00
CA VAL A 103 -3.35 -13.85 -13.61
C VAL A 103 -4.27 -14.98 -13.11
N ASN A 104 -4.20 -16.17 -13.72
CA ASN A 104 -5.05 -17.30 -13.33
C ASN A 104 -4.72 -17.84 -11.94
N ARG A 105 -3.43 -17.86 -11.57
CA ARG A 105 -2.99 -18.22 -10.22
C ARG A 105 -3.45 -17.17 -9.21
N ALA A 106 -3.19 -15.90 -9.48
CA ALA A 106 -3.58 -14.80 -8.60
C ALA A 106 -5.08 -14.78 -8.32
N VAL A 107 -5.93 -14.83 -9.36
CA VAL A 107 -7.38 -14.83 -9.18
C VAL A 107 -7.88 -16.07 -8.44
N SER A 108 -7.23 -17.23 -8.61
CA SER A 108 -7.60 -18.47 -7.93
C SER A 108 -7.30 -18.39 -6.43
N GLU A 109 -6.11 -17.93 -6.04
CA GLU A 109 -5.70 -17.71 -4.65
C GLU A 109 -6.60 -16.67 -3.97
N ILE A 110 -6.82 -15.53 -4.62
CA ILE A 110 -7.67 -14.44 -4.11
C ILE A 110 -9.10 -14.92 -3.95
N ARG A 111 -9.68 -15.57 -4.97
CA ARG A 111 -11.05 -16.13 -4.89
C ARG A 111 -11.20 -17.12 -3.75
N SER A 112 -10.19 -17.96 -3.53
CA SER A 112 -10.16 -18.92 -2.41
C SER A 112 -10.22 -18.22 -1.06
N ALA A 113 -9.53 -17.08 -0.90
CA ALA A 113 -9.60 -16.29 0.33
C ALA A 113 -11.01 -15.75 0.61
N PHE A 114 -11.72 -15.26 -0.41
CA PHE A 114 -13.12 -14.84 -0.27
C PHE A 114 -14.05 -16.02 0.05
N THR A 115 -13.99 -17.11 -0.73
CA THR A 115 -14.98 -18.19 -0.63
C THR A 115 -14.85 -19.00 0.66
N LYS A 116 -13.64 -19.20 1.20
CA LYS A 116 -13.43 -19.95 2.46
C LYS A 116 -14.01 -19.27 3.69
N VAL A 117 -14.33 -17.98 3.61
CA VAL A 117 -14.93 -17.21 4.71
C VAL A 117 -16.39 -16.83 4.43
N GLY A 118 -17.00 -17.39 3.37
CA GLY A 118 -18.36 -17.09 2.96
C GLY A 118 -18.53 -15.75 2.22
N GLY A 119 -17.42 -15.13 1.82
CA GLY A 119 -17.41 -13.94 0.97
C GLY A 119 -17.52 -14.27 -0.52
N LYS A 120 -17.59 -13.22 -1.35
CA LYS A 120 -17.68 -13.33 -2.81
C LYS A 120 -16.74 -12.34 -3.50
N LEU A 121 -16.02 -12.83 -4.50
CA LEU A 121 -15.32 -11.97 -5.45
C LEU A 121 -16.36 -11.39 -6.43
N GLY A 122 -16.40 -10.08 -6.55
CA GLY A 122 -17.27 -9.34 -7.45
C GLY A 122 -16.63 -9.06 -8.81
N VAL A 123 -17.30 -8.18 -9.57
CA VAL A 123 -16.76 -7.60 -10.80
C VAL A 123 -15.94 -6.35 -10.47
N THR A 124 -15.01 -5.98 -11.33
CA THR A 124 -14.27 -4.70 -11.21
C THR A 124 -15.25 -3.52 -11.11
N GLY A 125 -15.01 -2.61 -10.18
CA GLY A 125 -15.86 -1.44 -9.92
C GLY A 125 -16.97 -1.65 -8.88
N CYS A 126 -17.18 -2.86 -8.36
CA CYS A 126 -18.31 -3.13 -7.46
C CYS A 126 -18.18 -2.51 -6.06
N VAL A 127 -16.97 -2.20 -5.59
CA VAL A 127 -16.75 -1.55 -4.30
C VAL A 127 -15.81 -0.36 -4.36
N SER A 128 -14.97 -0.22 -5.39
CA SER A 128 -13.97 0.85 -5.46
C SER A 128 -14.55 2.26 -5.41
N HIS A 129 -15.79 2.45 -5.84
CA HIS A 129 -16.51 3.73 -5.71
C HIS A 129 -16.87 4.10 -4.25
N LEU A 130 -16.78 3.15 -3.31
CA LEU A 130 -16.97 3.37 -1.87
C LEU A 130 -15.67 3.75 -1.15
N PHE A 131 -14.57 3.85 -1.90
CA PHE A 131 -13.27 4.24 -1.41
C PHE A 131 -12.79 5.50 -2.12
N ASN A 132 -11.99 6.26 -1.39
CA ASN A 132 -11.29 7.42 -1.86
C ASN A 132 -9.85 7.04 -2.16
N HIS A 133 -9.45 7.13 -3.42
CA HIS A 133 -8.06 6.96 -3.83
C HIS A 133 -7.29 8.25 -3.51
N THR A 134 -6.35 8.18 -2.57
CA THR A 134 -5.69 9.36 -2.02
C THR A 134 -4.20 9.12 -1.86
N ALA A 135 -3.38 10.14 -2.08
CA ALA A 135 -2.04 10.20 -1.52
C ALA A 135 -2.15 10.38 0.00
N ILE A 136 -1.30 9.69 0.76
CA ILE A 136 -1.13 9.86 2.20
C ILE A 136 0.34 10.09 2.48
N ILE A 137 0.65 11.21 3.13
CA ILE A 137 1.98 11.49 3.69
C ILE A 137 1.85 11.66 5.20
N GLU A 138 2.69 10.98 5.96
CA GLU A 138 2.71 11.03 7.42
C GLU A 138 4.14 11.26 7.92
N PHE A 139 4.31 12.21 8.85
CA PHE A 139 5.61 12.55 9.43
C PHE A 139 5.45 13.24 10.80
N LYS A 140 6.57 13.42 11.51
CA LYS A 140 6.62 14.01 12.86
C LYS A 140 7.35 15.36 12.87
N GLY A 141 7.21 16.08 13.98
CA GLY A 141 8.04 17.25 14.29
C GLY A 141 7.56 18.56 13.68
N LYS A 142 6.30 18.61 13.22
CA LYS A 142 5.62 19.82 12.77
C LYS A 142 4.20 19.86 13.31
N THR A 143 3.66 21.07 13.36
CA THR A 143 2.24 21.32 13.61
C THR A 143 1.45 21.36 12.29
N VAL A 144 0.12 21.30 12.38
CA VAL A 144 -0.78 21.45 11.23
C VAL A 144 -0.56 22.80 10.55
N ASP A 145 -0.48 23.89 11.31
CA ASP A 145 -0.31 25.25 10.76
C ASP A 145 1.01 25.39 9.99
N GLU A 146 2.14 24.97 10.57
CA GLU A 146 3.44 24.98 9.89
C GLU A 146 3.41 24.14 8.60
N THR A 147 2.71 23.01 8.63
CA THR A 147 2.59 22.13 7.47
C THR A 147 1.77 22.77 6.37
N LEU A 148 0.65 23.40 6.72
CA LEU A 148 -0.18 24.14 5.77
C LEU A 148 0.62 25.28 5.12
N GLU A 149 1.40 26.04 5.90
CA GLU A 149 2.28 27.08 5.38
C GLU A 149 3.30 26.55 4.36
N ILE A 150 3.94 25.42 4.65
CA ILE A 150 4.87 24.75 3.71
C ILE A 150 4.13 24.32 2.43
N LEU A 151 2.91 23.81 2.57
CA LEU A 151 2.12 23.33 1.44
C LEU A 151 1.54 24.47 0.58
N LEU A 152 1.49 25.71 1.05
CA LEU A 152 1.12 26.85 0.20
C LEU A 152 2.12 27.09 -0.94
N GLU A 153 3.36 26.63 -0.81
CA GLU A 153 4.37 26.72 -1.87
C GLU A 153 4.18 25.67 -2.97
N THR A 154 3.28 24.71 -2.79
CA THR A 154 2.98 23.68 -3.79
C THR A 154 1.67 23.94 -4.49
N ASP A 155 1.66 23.80 -5.82
CA ASP A 155 0.43 23.75 -6.62
C ASP A 155 -0.27 22.36 -6.51
N ALA A 156 -0.10 21.63 -5.40
CA ALA A 156 -0.68 20.31 -5.21
C ALA A 156 -2.14 20.40 -4.74
N ASP A 157 -2.98 19.47 -5.18
CA ASP A 157 -4.35 19.34 -4.69
C ASP A 157 -4.36 18.63 -3.33
N VAL A 158 -4.11 19.42 -2.27
CA VAL A 158 -4.18 18.97 -0.88
C VAL A 158 -5.61 19.02 -0.40
N ARG A 159 -6.14 17.87 -0.01
CA ARG A 159 -7.51 17.72 0.47
C ARG A 159 -7.64 17.99 1.96
N ASP A 160 -6.70 17.49 2.76
CA ASP A 160 -6.77 17.57 4.21
C ASP A 160 -5.39 17.50 4.87
N VAL A 161 -5.24 18.18 6.01
CA VAL A 161 -4.04 18.14 6.86
C VAL A 161 -4.49 18.15 8.31
N PHE A 162 -4.13 17.10 9.06
CA PHE A 162 -4.55 16.95 10.44
C PHE A 162 -3.49 16.23 11.27
N GLU A 163 -3.64 16.27 12.59
CA GLU A 163 -2.80 15.53 13.52
C GLU A 163 -3.50 14.24 13.96
N GLU A 164 -2.78 13.12 13.91
CA GLU A 164 -3.24 11.80 14.36
C GLU A 164 -2.08 11.09 15.07
N ASP A 165 -2.31 10.62 16.30
CA ASP A 165 -1.31 9.92 17.14
C ASP A 165 0.03 10.68 17.29
N GLY A 166 0.00 12.02 17.28
CA GLY A 166 1.19 12.89 17.37
C GLY A 166 1.98 13.03 16.06
N ASN A 167 1.41 12.55 14.95
CA ASN A 167 1.96 12.69 13.60
C ASN A 167 1.08 13.64 12.78
N ILE A 168 1.68 14.35 11.84
CA ILE A 168 0.94 15.09 10.82
C ILE A 168 0.62 14.15 9.68
N VAL A 169 -0.65 14.13 9.27
CA VAL A 169 -1.17 13.36 8.15
C VAL A 169 -1.69 14.32 7.09
N ILE A 170 -1.22 14.14 5.85
CA ILE A 170 -1.67 14.89 4.67
C ILE A 170 -2.43 13.93 3.77
N TYR A 171 -3.65 14.31 3.38
CA TYR A 171 -4.38 13.71 2.28
C TYR A 171 -4.37 14.62 1.06
N ALA A 172 -4.07 14.06 -0.11
CA ALA A 172 -4.00 14.80 -1.35
C ALA A 172 -4.39 13.94 -2.56
N ALA A 173 -4.50 14.55 -3.74
CA ALA A 173 -4.66 13.81 -4.98
C ALA A 173 -3.49 12.81 -5.18
N PRO A 174 -3.76 11.56 -5.60
CA PRO A 174 -2.72 10.55 -5.80
C PRO A 174 -1.57 10.98 -6.72
N ALA A 175 -1.88 11.79 -7.74
CA ALA A 175 -0.91 12.29 -8.71
C ALA A 175 0.09 13.29 -8.10
N ASP A 176 -0.27 13.95 -6.99
CA ASP A 176 0.53 14.99 -6.35
C ASP A 176 1.45 14.47 -5.25
N LEU A 177 1.46 13.16 -4.97
CA LEU A 177 2.30 12.55 -3.93
C LEU A 177 3.76 12.99 -4.04
N ASN A 178 4.37 12.84 -5.22
CA ASN A 178 5.79 13.18 -5.41
C ASN A 178 6.05 14.68 -5.25
N LYS A 179 5.12 15.51 -5.73
CA LYS A 179 5.22 16.97 -5.64
C LYS A 179 5.20 17.43 -4.19
N ILE A 180 4.28 16.89 -3.38
CA ILE A 180 4.21 17.18 -1.95
C ILE A 180 5.48 16.70 -1.24
N LYS A 181 5.95 15.48 -1.53
CA LYS A 181 7.21 14.98 -0.97
C LYS A 181 8.39 15.92 -1.26
N GLU A 182 8.55 16.36 -2.50
CA GLU A 182 9.63 17.28 -2.87
C GLU A 182 9.54 18.62 -2.15
N THR A 183 8.34 19.15 -1.94
CA THR A 183 8.12 20.37 -1.14
C THR A 183 8.49 20.16 0.32
N LEU A 184 8.08 19.05 0.93
CA LEU A 184 8.42 18.70 2.30
C LEU A 184 9.94 18.48 2.47
N GLU A 185 10.59 17.81 1.52
CA GLU A 185 12.04 17.59 1.51
C GLU A 185 12.81 18.92 1.47
N LYS A 186 12.35 19.93 0.71
CA LYS A 186 12.93 21.29 0.70
C LYS A 186 12.78 22.01 2.04
N ALA A 187 11.72 21.70 2.79
CA ALA A 187 11.50 22.19 4.14
C ALA A 187 12.27 21.37 5.22
N ASN A 188 13.21 20.52 4.81
CA ASN A 188 13.97 19.60 5.67
C ASN A 188 13.14 18.52 6.36
N ILE A 189 11.95 18.20 5.83
CA ILE A 189 11.12 17.08 6.27
C ILE A 189 11.41 15.91 5.33
N THR A 190 12.38 15.08 5.73
CA THR A 190 12.84 13.93 4.92
C THR A 190 12.51 12.58 5.56
N ASP A 191 12.11 12.57 6.82
CA ASP A 191 11.78 11.36 7.57
C ASP A 191 10.27 11.15 7.59
N PHE A 192 9.77 10.48 6.55
CA PHE A 192 8.37 10.13 6.43
C PHE A 192 8.10 8.80 7.12
N GLU A 193 7.09 8.77 7.98
CA GLU A 193 6.51 7.53 8.51
C GLU A 193 5.73 6.80 7.41
N MET A 194 5.02 7.54 6.55
CA MET A 194 4.32 7.02 5.38
C MET A 194 4.34 8.04 4.24
N ALA A 195 4.43 7.56 3.00
CA ALA A 195 4.35 8.40 1.81
C ALA A 195 3.97 7.53 0.60
N GLU A 196 2.68 7.25 0.43
CA GLU A 196 2.16 6.34 -0.60
C GLU A 196 0.74 6.71 -1.03
N THR A 197 0.27 6.09 -2.12
CA THR A 197 -1.14 6.16 -2.54
C THR A 197 -1.91 5.00 -1.96
N SER A 198 -3.11 5.26 -1.43
CA SER A 198 -3.94 4.25 -0.76
C SER A 198 -5.43 4.47 -1.02
N TYR A 199 -6.26 3.51 -0.60
CA TYR A 199 -7.71 3.57 -0.69
C TYR A 199 -8.30 3.66 0.71
N ILE A 200 -8.94 4.79 1.02
CA ILE A 200 -9.60 5.04 2.30
C ILE A 200 -11.10 4.88 2.10
N PRO A 201 -11.79 4.03 2.88
CA PRO A 201 -13.24 3.89 2.77
C PRO A 201 -13.95 5.18 3.20
N TYR A 202 -15.03 5.56 2.51
CA TYR A 202 -15.88 6.69 2.95
C TYR A 202 -16.62 6.39 4.25
N GLU A 203 -17.02 5.15 4.43
CA GLU A 203 -17.72 4.67 5.62
C GLU A 203 -17.11 3.37 6.09
N THR A 204 -16.98 3.19 7.40
CA THR A 204 -16.51 1.95 8.00
C THR A 204 -17.66 1.14 8.58
N ILE A 205 -17.52 -0.19 8.59
CA ILE A 205 -18.45 -1.10 9.25
C ILE A 205 -17.81 -1.79 10.44
N GLU A 206 -18.63 -2.12 11.43
CA GLU A 206 -18.24 -2.95 12.56
C GLU A 206 -18.72 -4.38 12.31
N LEU A 207 -17.87 -5.34 12.67
CA LEU A 207 -18.16 -6.77 12.56
C LEU A 207 -18.45 -7.34 13.95
N ASP A 208 -19.32 -8.33 14.03
CA ASP A 208 -19.45 -9.15 15.24
C ASP A 208 -18.21 -10.07 15.42
N GLU A 209 -18.08 -10.72 16.58
CA GLU A 209 -16.88 -11.52 16.88
C GLU A 209 -16.68 -12.70 15.92
N GLU A 210 -17.76 -13.37 15.49
CA GLU A 210 -17.66 -14.47 14.53
C GLU A 210 -17.21 -13.96 13.14
N GLN A 211 -17.72 -12.80 12.73
CA GLN A 211 -17.34 -12.12 11.50
C GLN A 211 -15.90 -11.61 11.56
N LYS A 212 -15.43 -11.09 12.70
CA LYS A 212 -14.04 -10.66 12.91
C LYS A 212 -13.07 -11.83 12.77
N GLU A 213 -13.38 -12.99 13.33
CA GLU A 213 -12.55 -14.19 13.18
C GLU A 213 -12.43 -14.63 11.71
N LYS A 214 -13.57 -14.64 11.00
CA LYS A 214 -13.60 -14.93 9.55
C LYS A 214 -12.83 -13.89 8.75
N PHE A 215 -12.98 -12.61 9.10
CA PHE A 215 -12.30 -11.52 8.43
C PHE A 215 -10.78 -11.61 8.62
N LYS A 216 -10.32 -11.86 9.86
CA LYS A 216 -8.91 -12.09 10.15
C LYS A 216 -8.34 -13.24 9.33
N ARG A 217 -9.06 -14.37 9.28
CA ARG A 217 -8.67 -15.52 8.44
C ARG A 217 -8.57 -15.15 6.96
N MET A 218 -9.48 -14.32 6.44
CA MET A 218 -9.42 -13.82 5.08
C MET A 218 -8.16 -12.98 4.84
N MET A 219 -7.85 -12.06 5.76
CA MET A 219 -6.67 -11.21 5.67
C MET A 219 -5.39 -12.04 5.73
N ASP A 220 -5.31 -13.04 6.60
CA ASP A 220 -4.16 -13.94 6.68
C ASP A 220 -3.96 -14.72 5.38
N MET A 221 -5.03 -15.23 4.77
CA MET A 221 -4.94 -15.90 3.45
C MET A 221 -4.49 -14.97 2.33
N LEU A 222 -4.96 -13.71 2.31
CA LEU A 222 -4.52 -12.71 1.33
C LEU A 222 -3.07 -12.27 1.58
N ASP A 223 -2.64 -12.19 2.84
CA ASP A 223 -1.27 -11.92 3.24
C ASP A 223 -0.31 -13.09 2.96
N GLU A 224 -0.81 -14.31 2.79
CA GLU A 224 -0.02 -15.47 2.35
C GLU A 224 0.03 -15.61 0.81
N ALA A 225 -0.94 -15.03 0.10
CA ALA A 225 -0.97 -15.05 -1.35
C ALA A 225 0.21 -14.23 -1.93
N GLN A 226 1.03 -14.88 -2.75
CA GLN A 226 2.30 -14.31 -3.24
C GLN A 226 2.10 -13.13 -4.20
N ASP A 227 0.96 -13.10 -4.87
CA ASP A 227 0.64 -12.12 -5.91
C ASP A 227 -0.03 -10.86 -5.36
N VAL A 228 -0.64 -10.96 -4.17
CA VAL A 228 -1.28 -9.83 -3.49
C VAL A 228 -0.21 -8.84 -3.04
N GLN A 229 -0.35 -7.60 -3.48
CA GLN A 229 0.43 -6.46 -2.99
C GLN A 229 -0.33 -5.79 -1.85
N ASP A 230 -1.53 -5.30 -2.17
CA ASP A 230 -2.33 -4.48 -1.28
C ASP A 230 -3.75 -5.00 -1.07
N VAL A 231 -4.23 -4.84 0.16
CA VAL A 231 -5.61 -5.17 0.55
C VAL A 231 -6.18 -3.95 1.27
N TYR A 232 -7.30 -3.46 0.78
CA TYR A 232 -8.02 -2.33 1.37
C TYR A 232 -9.42 -2.79 1.75
N HIS A 233 -9.91 -2.34 2.90
CA HIS A 233 -11.25 -2.70 3.36
C HIS A 233 -11.89 -1.58 4.17
N ASN A 234 -13.20 -1.72 4.37
CA ASN A 234 -13.98 -0.81 5.20
C ASN A 234 -14.31 -1.35 6.60
N VAL A 235 -13.72 -2.47 7.03
CA VAL A 235 -13.86 -2.95 8.41
C VAL A 235 -13.14 -2.01 9.37
N LYS A 236 -13.81 -1.63 10.46
CA LYS A 236 -13.22 -0.97 11.63
C LYS A 236 -12.62 -2.04 12.54
N LEU A 237 -11.30 -2.01 12.70
CA LEU A 237 -10.55 -2.93 13.55
C LEU A 237 -10.45 -2.43 14.99
#